data_AF-A0A7U6GFV7-F1
#
_entry.id   AF-A0A7U6GFV7-F1
#
_cell.length_a   1.000
_cell.length_b   1.000
_cell.length_c   1.000
_cell.angle_alpha   90.00
_cell.angle_beta   90.00
_cell.angle_gamma   90.00
#
_symmetry.space_group_name_H-M   'P 1'
#
loop_
_entity.id
_entity.type
_entity.pdbx_description
1 polymer ?
#
loop_
_entity_poly.entity_id
_entity_poly.type
_entity_poly.pdbx_seq_one_letter_code
_entity_poly.pdbx_strand_id
1 'polypeptide(L)'
;MRVNFRFNLGNPKNYRECIEILRDKNYIKNSTANELIKIVGLRNLLVHEYAEINVEHLFSLLSELKTFTSFISEIKKIFVQ
;
A
#
# COMPACT_ATOMS: atom_id res chain seq x y z
N MET A 1 4.21 -0.60 12.94
CA MET A 1 5.04 -1.80 12.64
C MET A 1 6.46 -1.34 12.31
N ARG A 2 7.48 -1.97 12.90
CA ARG A 2 8.87 -1.48 13.14
C ARG A 2 9.81 -1.32 11.91
N VAL A 3 9.34 -0.82 10.78
CA VAL A 3 10.20 -0.61 9.57
C VAL A 3 10.81 0.80 9.53
N ASN A 4 10.23 1.75 10.28
CA ASN A 4 10.49 3.18 10.09
C ASN A 4 11.88 3.68 10.57
N PHE A 5 12.46 3.03 11.59
CA PHE A 5 13.66 3.57 12.25
C PHE A 5 14.98 3.32 11.51
N ARG A 6 15.05 2.29 10.64
CA ARG A 6 16.33 1.94 9.97
C ARG A 6 16.61 2.70 8.67
N PHE A 7 15.60 3.34 8.08
CA PHE A 7 15.72 3.91 6.72
C PHE A 7 15.45 5.42 6.66
N ASN A 8 15.33 6.09 7.81
CA ASN A 8 15.12 7.54 7.89
C ASN A 8 13.91 8.02 7.05
N LEU A 9 12.83 7.24 7.07
CA LEU A 9 11.64 7.40 6.23
C LEU A 9 10.67 8.48 6.74
N GLY A 10 11.06 9.30 7.72
CA GLY A 10 10.16 10.27 8.36
C GLY A 10 9.16 9.62 9.30
N ASN A 11 8.13 10.36 9.73
CA ASN A 11 7.05 9.87 10.58
C ASN A 11 5.72 9.95 9.81
N PRO A 12 5.42 8.96 8.95
CA PRO A 12 4.16 8.94 8.23
C PRO A 12 2.99 8.90 9.20
N LYS A 13 2.02 9.79 8.99
CA LYS A 13 0.82 9.96 9.81
C LYS A 13 -0.26 8.94 9.45
N ASN A 14 -0.18 8.35 8.26
CA ASN A 14 -1.12 7.34 7.77
C ASN A 14 -0.48 6.38 6.76
N TYR A 15 -1.18 5.30 6.42
CA TYR A 15 -0.69 4.28 5.49
C TYR A 15 -0.40 4.81 4.08
N ARG A 16 -1.14 5.82 3.61
CA ARG A 16 -0.91 6.43 2.30
C ARG A 16 0.45 7.13 2.27
N GLU A 17 0.75 7.91 3.29
CA GLU A 17 2.04 8.61 3.42
C GLU A 17 3.21 7.62 3.49
N CYS A 18 3.05 6.48 4.18
CA CYS A 18 4.04 5.40 4.14
C CYS A 18 4.34 4.95 2.70
N ILE A 19 3.31 4.73 1.88
CA ILE A 19 3.45 4.25 0.50
C ILE A 19 4.09 5.33 -0.39
N GLU A 20 3.70 6.59 -0.22
CA GLU A 20 4.28 7.73 -0.93
C GLU A 20 5.78 7.85 -0.62
N ILE A 21 6.18 7.72 0.64
CA ILE A 21 7.61 7.72 1.02
C ILE A 21 8.37 6.56 0.36
N LEU A 22 7.82 5.34 0.37
CA LEU A 22 8.46 4.19 -0.27
C LEU A 22 8.65 4.41 -1.78
N ARG A 23 7.66 5.01 -2.44
CA ARG A 23 7.73 5.39 -3.86
C ARG A 23 8.79 6.46 -4.10
N ASP A 24 8.79 7.53 -3.30
CA ASP A 24 9.68 8.68 -3.48
C ASP A 24 11.15 8.32 -3.21
N LYS A 25 11.38 7.31 -2.36
CA LYS A 25 12.71 6.70 -2.15
C LYS A 25 13.07 5.63 -3.18
N ASN A 26 12.24 5.42 -4.21
CA ASN A 26 12.38 4.41 -5.25
C ASN A 26 12.47 2.96 -4.71
N TYR A 27 11.90 2.70 -3.53
CA TYR A 27 11.82 1.35 -2.96
C TYR A 27 10.74 0.50 -3.63
N ILE A 28 9.70 1.14 -4.16
CA ILE A 28 8.64 0.48 -4.92
C ILE A 28 8.37 1.26 -6.19
N LYS A 29 7.88 0.58 -7.23
CA LYS A 29 7.53 1.24 -8.48
C LYS A 29 6.31 2.14 -8.32
N ASN A 30 6.21 3.18 -9.16
CA ASN A 30 5.03 4.05 -9.23
C ASN A 30 3.73 3.27 -9.44
N SER A 31 3.74 2.22 -10.27
CA SER A 31 2.57 1.36 -10.49
C SER A 31 2.12 0.66 -9.21
N THR A 32 3.06 0.05 -8.49
CA THR A 32 2.82 -0.66 -7.23
C THR A 32 2.32 0.31 -6.15
N ALA A 33 2.92 1.49 -6.04
CA ALA A 33 2.51 2.51 -5.11
C ALA A 33 1.07 3.02 -5.38
N ASN A 34 0.73 3.29 -6.65
CA ASN A 34 -0.58 3.80 -7.02
C ASN A 34 -1.70 2.80 -6.72
N GLU A 35 -1.47 1.50 -6.94
CA GLU A 35 -2.44 0.45 -6.59
C GLU A 35 -2.57 0.31 -5.06
N LEU A 36 -1.45 0.26 -4.32
CA LEU A 36 -1.50 0.19 -2.85
C LEU A 36 -2.24 1.37 -2.21
N ILE A 37 -2.11 2.57 -2.79
CA ILE A 37 -2.83 3.76 -2.33
C ILE A 37 -4.34 3.62 -2.53
N LYS A 38 -4.79 3.04 -3.65
CA LYS A 38 -6.21 2.74 -3.89
C LYS A 38 -6.74 1.75 -2.84
N ILE A 39 -6.01 0.66 -2.62
CA ILE A 39 -6.35 -0.36 -1.61
C ILE A 39 -6.46 0.25 -0.20
N VAL A 40 -5.52 1.11 0.19
CA VAL A 40 -5.55 1.82 1.48
C VAL A 40 -6.73 2.78 1.59
N GLY A 41 -7.08 3.48 0.50
CA GLY A 41 -8.27 4.33 0.45
C GLY A 41 -9.56 3.55 0.69
N LEU A 42 -9.63 2.33 0.17
CA LEU A 42 -10.79 1.46 0.30
C LEU A 42 -10.95 0.92 1.71
N ARG A 43 -9.85 0.66 2.42
CA ARG A 43 -9.93 0.38 3.86
C ARG A 43 -10.64 1.48 4.64
N ASN A 44 -10.51 2.75 4.23
CA ASN A 44 -11.23 3.84 4.87
C ASN A 44 -12.71 3.85 4.46
N LEU A 45 -13.01 3.58 3.18
CA LEU A 45 -14.40 3.44 2.69
C LEU A 45 -15.15 2.31 3.43
N LEU A 46 -14.52 1.14 3.56
CA LEU A 46 -15.11 -0.04 4.22
C LEU A 46 -15.36 0.16 5.72
N VAL A 47 -14.58 1.02 6.39
CA VAL A 47 -14.74 1.31 7.82
C VAL A 47 -15.80 2.38 8.05
N HIS A 48 -15.95 3.34 7.13
CA HIS A 48 -16.86 4.47 7.29
C HIS A 48 -18.24 4.24 6.66
N GLU A 49 -18.34 3.46 5.58
CA GLU A 49 -19.56 3.25 4.80
C GLU A 49 -20.00 1.76 4.78
N TYR A 50 -19.71 1.02 5.85
CA TYR A 50 -19.97 -0.43 5.89
C TYR A 50 -21.43 -0.83 5.64
N ALA A 51 -22.38 0.08 5.85
CA ALA A 51 -23.80 -0.13 5.61
C ALA A 51 -24.22 -0.02 4.13
N GLU A 52 -23.40 0.61 3.28
CA GLU A 52 -23.70 0.85 1.84
C GLU A 52 -22.66 0.22 0.90
N ILE A 53 -21.85 -0.73 1.39
CA ILE A 53 -20.78 -1.34 0.57
C ILE A 53 -21.38 -2.02 -0.67
N ASN A 54 -21.01 -1.50 -1.84
CA ASN A 54 -21.19 -2.20 -3.10
C ASN A 54 -20.23 -3.40 -3.16
N VAL A 55 -20.80 -4.60 -3.03
CA VAL A 55 -20.07 -5.89 -3.02
C VAL A 55 -19.25 -6.10 -4.30
N GLU A 56 -19.70 -5.59 -5.44
CA GLU A 56 -18.97 -5.70 -6.72
C GLU A 56 -17.67 -4.89 -6.67
N HIS A 57 -17.72 -3.69 -6.07
CA HIS A 57 -16.54 -2.86 -5.87
C HIS A 57 -15.55 -3.57 -4.93
N LEU A 58 -16.04 -4.22 -3.87
CA LEU A 58 -15.19 -5.02 -2.98
C LEU A 58 -14.55 -6.23 -3.69
N PHE A 59 -15.29 -6.94 -4.54
CA PHE A 59 -14.76 -8.09 -5.31
C PHE A 59 -13.71 -7.66 -6.35
N SER A 60 -13.85 -6.48 -6.94
CA SER A 60 -12.84 -5.94 -7.85
C SER A 60 -11.46 -5.79 -7.18
N LEU A 61 -11.43 -5.60 -5.85
CA LEU A 61 -10.21 -5.47 -5.05
C LEU A 61 -9.54 -6.79 -4.70
N LEU A 62 -10.30 -7.88 -4.67
CA LEU A 62 -9.71 -9.21 -4.54
C LEU A 62 -8.90 -9.59 -5.79
N SER A 63 -9.10 -8.90 -6.92
CA SER A 63 -8.25 -9.07 -8.11
C SER A 63 -6.88 -8.39 -7.97
N GLU A 64 -6.68 -7.52 -6.97
CA GLU A 64 -5.42 -6.81 -6.72
C GLU A 64 -4.42 -7.61 -5.85
N LEU A 65 -4.66 -8.91 -5.64
CA LEU A 65 -3.69 -9.77 -4.92
C LEU A 65 -2.30 -9.81 -5.57
N LYS A 66 -2.23 -9.56 -6.88
CA LYS A 66 -0.97 -9.43 -7.63
C LYS A 66 -0.15 -8.20 -7.19
N THR A 67 -0.80 -7.14 -6.74
CA THR A 67 -0.17 -5.93 -6.22
C THR A 67 0.64 -6.24 -4.97
N PHE A 68 0.09 -7.04 -4.04
CA PHE A 68 0.82 -7.49 -2.85
C PHE A 68 2.03 -8.35 -3.20
N THR A 69 1.89 -9.23 -4.21
CA THR A 69 3.01 -10.05 -4.67
C THR A 69 4.14 -9.19 -5.26
N SER A 70 3.76 -8.19 -6.06
CA SER A 70 4.71 -7.22 -6.64
C SER A 70 5.41 -6.40 -5.55
N PHE A 71 4.65 -5.91 -4.57
CA PHE A 71 5.17 -5.18 -3.41
C PHE A 71 6.20 -6.02 -2.63
N ILE A 72 5.88 -7.27 -2.30
CA ILE A 72 6.80 -8.17 -1.58
C ILE A 72 8.08 -8.40 -2.39
N SER A 73 7.95 -8.61 -3.71
CA SER A 73 9.11 -8.81 -4.59
C SER A 73 10.02 -7.58 -4.63
N GLU A 74 9.45 -6.38 -4.74
CA GLU A 74 10.18 -5.11 -4.76
C GLU A 74 10.90 -4.87 -3.43
N ILE A 75 10.21 -5.05 -2.32
CA ILE A 75 10.80 -4.88 -0.98
C ILE A 75 11.92 -5.89 -0.72
N LYS A 76 11.75 -7.16 -1.10
CA LYS A 76 12.81 -8.18 -0.94
C LYS A 76 14.12 -7.80 -1.64
N LYS A 77 14.05 -7.16 -2.82
CA LYS A 77 15.25 -6.73 -3.57
C LYS A 77 16.06 -5.67 -2.84
N ILE A 78 15.46 -4.91 -1.93
CA ILE A 78 16.15 -3.90 -1.14
C ILE A 78 16.95 -4.55 -0.01
N PHE A 79 16.43 -5.63 0.59
CA PHE A 79 17.04 -6.29 1.75
C PHE A 79 18.10 -7.35 1.39
N VAL A 80 18.23 -7.71 0.10
CA VAL A 80 19.21 -8.68 -0.41
C VAL A 80 20.43 -7.98 -1.03
N GLN A 81 20.50 -6.64 -0.96
CA GLN A 81 21.70 -5.85 -1.31
C GLN A 81 22.60 -5.65 -0.10
#